data_AF-A0A953I7M5-F1
#
_entry.id   AF-A0A953I7M5-F1
#
_cell.length_a   1.000
_cell.length_b   1.000
_cell.length_c   1.000
_cell.angle_alpha   90.00
_cell.angle_beta   90.00
_cell.angle_gamma   90.00
#
_symmetry.space_group_name_H-M   'P 1'
#
loop_
_entity.id
_entity.type
_entity.pdbx_description
1 polymer ?
#
loop_
_entity_poly.entity_id
_entity_poly.type
_entity_poly.pdbx_seq_one_letter_code
_entity_poly.pdbx_strand_id
1 'polypeptide(L)'
;TEALREALRVQSPITYTIVLAHDAPREMDKTAYLDQMLAEQGYPGKNEILLVLFPADNYNIRFAMGSLVFDRRITLQQMLELVQSQYLTRSRQGDPAGGLAALINAINERAK
;
A
#
# COMPACT_ATOMS: atom_id res chain seq x y z
N THR A 1 -8.51 -12.33 -3.86
CA THR A 1 -9.51 -12.89 -2.93
C THR A 1 -10.68 -11.93 -2.82
N GLU A 2 -11.85 -12.41 -2.37
CA GLU A 2 -13.09 -11.60 -2.29
C GLU A 2 -12.97 -10.44 -1.28
N ALA A 3 -12.32 -10.66 -0.15
CA ALA A 3 -12.12 -9.63 0.88
C ALA A 3 -11.41 -8.37 0.35
N LEU A 4 -10.41 -8.53 -0.53
CA LEU A 4 -9.71 -7.39 -1.14
C LEU A 4 -10.61 -6.65 -2.13
N ARG A 5 -11.46 -7.37 -2.87
CA ARG A 5 -12.43 -6.75 -3.79
C ARG A 5 -13.44 -5.92 -3.01
N GLU A 6 -13.95 -6.44 -1.90
CA GLU A 6 -14.87 -5.71 -1.02
C GLU A 6 -14.22 -4.47 -0.41
N ALA A 7 -12.99 -4.57 0.10
CA ALA A 7 -12.26 -3.42 0.65
C ALA A 7 -12.08 -2.29 -0.37
N LEU A 8 -11.83 -2.64 -1.65
CA LEU A 8 -11.69 -1.68 -2.75
C LEU A 8 -13.03 -1.11 -3.26
N ARG A 9 -14.17 -1.75 -2.95
CA ARG A 9 -15.51 -1.27 -3.31
C ARG A 9 -16.04 -0.21 -2.35
N VAL A 10 -15.49 -0.11 -1.14
CA VAL A 10 -15.88 0.89 -0.15
C VAL A 10 -15.61 2.29 -0.70
N GLN A 11 -16.63 3.16 -0.68
CA GLN A 11 -16.44 4.56 -1.05
C GLN A 11 -15.45 5.23 -0.10
N SER A 12 -14.38 5.78 -0.66
CA SER A 12 -13.31 6.45 0.07
C SER A 12 -12.89 7.72 -0.68
N PRO A 13 -12.52 8.80 0.02
CA PRO A 13 -11.89 9.95 -0.59
C PRO A 13 -10.46 9.66 -1.08
N ILE A 14 -9.92 8.47 -0.77
CA ILE A 14 -8.59 8.01 -1.14
C ILE A 14 -8.70 7.02 -2.31
N THR A 15 -7.92 7.25 -3.36
CA THR A 15 -7.70 6.29 -4.45
C THR A 15 -6.54 5.37 -4.09
N TYR A 16 -6.64 4.08 -4.41
CA TYR A 16 -5.57 3.11 -4.17
C TYR A 16 -5.03 2.58 -5.49
N THR A 17 -3.73 2.69 -5.71
CA THR A 17 -3.00 1.97 -6.76
C THR A 17 -2.20 0.85 -6.12
N ILE A 18 -2.41 -0.38 -6.58
CA ILE A 18 -1.68 -1.56 -6.09
C ILE A 18 -0.85 -2.11 -7.25
N VAL A 19 0.47 -2.11 -7.08
CA VAL A 19 1.43 -2.64 -8.07
C VAL A 19 2.07 -3.90 -7.52
N LEU A 20 2.10 -4.96 -8.32
CA LEU A 20 2.89 -6.16 -8.05
C LEU A 20 4.18 -6.09 -8.86
N ALA A 21 5.30 -5.84 -8.19
CA ALA A 21 6.62 -5.77 -8.81
C ALA A 21 7.19 -7.18 -9.02
N HIS A 22 6.65 -7.90 -10.01
CA HIS A 22 7.05 -9.28 -10.34
C HIS A 22 8.46 -9.37 -10.94
N ASP A 23 8.89 -8.31 -11.60
CA ASP A 23 10.16 -8.15 -12.29
C ASP A 23 11.27 -7.62 -11.38
N ALA A 24 10.93 -7.05 -10.22
CA ALA A 24 11.91 -6.55 -9.25
C ALA A 24 12.78 -7.70 -8.70
N PRO A 25 14.11 -7.68 -8.92
CA PRO A 25 15.02 -8.67 -8.36
C PRO A 25 14.96 -8.69 -6.83
N ARG A 26 15.10 -9.87 -6.22
CA ARG A 26 15.03 -10.02 -4.76
C ARG A 26 16.06 -9.15 -4.01
N GLU A 27 17.24 -8.96 -4.58
CA GLU A 27 18.34 -8.19 -3.97
C GLU A 27 18.24 -6.68 -4.23
N MET A 28 17.33 -6.25 -5.10
CA MET A 28 17.13 -4.83 -5.41
C MET A 28 16.71 -4.06 -4.16
N ASP A 29 17.16 -2.81 -4.05
CA ASP A 29 16.65 -1.87 -3.07
C ASP A 29 15.21 -1.48 -3.43
N LYS A 30 14.27 -1.87 -2.58
CA LYS A 30 12.83 -1.64 -2.78
C LYS A 30 12.47 -0.17 -2.66
N THR A 31 13.25 0.60 -1.92
CA THR A 31 13.07 2.06 -1.82
C THR A 31 13.51 2.71 -3.13
N ALA A 32 14.66 2.33 -3.68
CA ALA A 32 15.10 2.82 -4.98
C ALA A 32 14.13 2.45 -6.12
N TYR A 33 13.55 1.24 -6.07
CA TYR A 33 12.50 0.84 -7.01
C TYR A 33 11.26 1.73 -6.91
N LEU A 34 10.81 2.03 -5.68
CA LEU A 34 9.70 2.95 -5.47
C LEU A 34 10.06 4.33 -6.04
N ASP A 35 11.22 4.89 -5.68
CA ASP A 35 11.65 6.23 -6.13
C ASP A 35 11.71 6.34 -7.66
N GLN A 36 12.22 5.31 -8.34
CA GLN A 36 12.22 5.25 -9.80
C GLN A 36 10.79 5.26 -10.36
N MET A 37 9.90 4.44 -9.80
CA MET A 37 8.51 4.37 -10.26
C MET A 37 7.77 5.69 -10.02
N LEU A 38 8.03 6.39 -8.91
CA LEU A 38 7.48 7.72 -8.64
C LEU A 38 7.96 8.74 -9.69
N ALA A 39 9.25 8.69 -10.06
CA ALA A 39 9.82 9.61 -11.05
C ALA A 39 9.28 9.40 -12.47
N GLU A 40 9.00 8.15 -12.85
CA GLU A 40 8.59 7.80 -14.22
C GLU A 40 7.08 7.92 -14.45
N GLN A 41 6.26 7.60 -13.43
CA GLN A 41 4.82 7.41 -13.61
C GLN A 41 3.96 8.52 -13.00
N GLY A 42 4.56 9.47 -12.27
CA GLY A 42 3.83 10.60 -11.68
C GLY A 42 2.91 10.23 -10.52
N TYR A 43 3.11 9.05 -9.94
CA TYR A 43 2.44 8.62 -8.71
C TYR A 43 3.10 9.21 -7.46
N PRO A 44 2.40 9.19 -6.31
CA PRO A 44 0.93 9.10 -6.20
C PRO A 44 0.28 10.44 -6.59
N GLY A 45 -0.92 10.40 -7.15
CA GLY A 45 -1.78 11.57 -7.26
C GLY A 45 -2.13 12.16 -5.89
N LYS A 46 -2.67 13.39 -5.85
CA LYS A 46 -2.86 14.15 -4.59
C LYS A 46 -3.65 13.40 -3.50
N ASN A 47 -4.71 12.68 -3.87
CA ASN A 47 -5.58 11.89 -2.97
C ASN A 47 -5.31 10.38 -3.09
N GLU A 48 -4.13 9.98 -3.52
CA GLU A 48 -3.83 8.58 -3.83
C GLU A 48 -2.85 7.97 -2.84
N ILE A 49 -3.01 6.68 -2.58
CA ILE A 49 -2.00 5.84 -1.94
C ILE A 49 -1.54 4.81 -2.96
N LEU A 50 -0.25 4.83 -3.24
CA LEU A 50 0.42 3.81 -4.03
C LEU A 50 0.98 2.73 -3.09
N LEU A 51 0.62 1.48 -3.34
CA LEU A 51 1.10 0.30 -2.62
C LEU A 51 1.86 -0.60 -3.59
N VAL A 52 3.14 -0.80 -3.35
CA VAL A 52 4.01 -1.67 -4.15
C VAL A 52 4.33 -2.93 -3.37
N LEU A 53 3.91 -4.06 -3.90
CA LEU A 53 4.17 -5.37 -3.34
C LEU A 53 5.31 -6.05 -4.10
N PHE A 54 6.21 -6.70 -3.36
CA PHE A 54 7.37 -7.42 -3.88
C PHE A 54 7.22 -8.92 -3.61
N PRO A 55 6.61 -9.70 -4.53
CA PRO A 55 6.36 -11.13 -4.31
C PRO A 55 7.64 -11.94 -4.04
N ALA A 56 8.74 -11.60 -4.73
CA ALA A 56 10.04 -12.26 -4.56
C ALA A 56 10.68 -12.03 -3.17
N ASP A 57 10.18 -11.04 -2.43
CA ASP A 57 10.62 -10.71 -1.06
C ASP A 57 9.50 -11.00 -0.05
N ASN A 58 8.86 -12.17 -0.17
CA ASN A 58 7.77 -12.61 0.71
C ASN A 58 6.62 -11.59 0.79
N TYR A 59 6.27 -10.98 -0.35
CA TYR A 59 5.27 -9.92 -0.41
C TYR A 59 5.59 -8.76 0.56
N ASN A 60 6.86 -8.33 0.60
CA ASN A 60 7.21 -7.07 1.24
C ASN A 60 6.43 -5.91 0.57
N ILE A 61 6.23 -4.82 1.30
CA ILE A 61 5.46 -3.67 0.83
C ILE A 61 6.29 -2.39 0.94
N ARG A 62 6.17 -1.54 -0.07
CA ARG A 62 6.52 -0.12 -0.02
C ARG A 62 5.30 0.70 -0.39
N PHE A 63 5.27 1.95 0.05
CA PHE A 63 4.14 2.82 -0.24
C PHE A 63 4.58 4.26 -0.43
N ALA A 64 3.76 5.00 -1.17
CA ALA A 64 3.83 6.46 -1.25
C ALA A 64 2.41 7.02 -1.06
N MET A 65 2.32 8.19 -0.44
CA MET A 65 1.05 8.88 -0.19
C MET A 65 1.04 10.24 -0.87
N GLY A 66 -0.06 10.54 -1.54
CA GLY A 66 -0.31 11.87 -2.10
C GLY A 66 -0.36 12.93 -1.01
N SER A 67 -0.03 14.18 -1.36
CA SER A 67 0.06 15.26 -0.39
C SER A 67 -1.22 15.48 0.41
N LEU A 68 -2.41 15.37 -0.21
CA LEU A 68 -3.67 15.55 0.51
C LEU A 68 -4.02 14.37 1.43
N VAL A 69 -3.53 13.16 1.13
CA VAL A 69 -3.64 12.02 2.05
C VAL A 69 -2.77 12.29 3.28
N PHE A 70 -1.51 12.65 3.06
CA PHE A 70 -0.55 12.91 4.13
C PHE A 70 -0.96 14.10 5.01
N ASP A 71 -1.34 15.22 4.40
CA ASP A 71 -1.62 16.47 5.12
C ASP A 71 -2.94 16.43 5.91
N ARG A 72 -3.91 15.61 5.49
CA ARG A 72 -5.30 15.73 5.99
C ARG A 72 -5.92 14.45 6.50
N ARG A 73 -5.34 13.29 6.23
CA ARG A 73 -5.98 12.00 6.53
C ARG A 73 -5.09 11.12 7.40
N ILE A 74 -3.87 10.83 6.95
CA ILE A 74 -3.01 9.81 7.58
C ILE A 74 -1.56 10.27 7.55
N THR A 75 -0.93 10.35 8.72
CA THR A 75 0.50 10.66 8.82
C THR A 75 1.37 9.48 8.41
N LEU A 76 2.63 9.73 8.07
CA LEU A 76 3.59 8.67 7.74
C LEU A 76 3.71 7.63 8.87
N GLN A 77 3.79 8.09 10.12
CA GLN A 77 3.86 7.19 11.28
C GLN A 77 2.62 6.29 11.37
N GLN A 78 1.42 6.86 11.23
CA GLN A 78 0.18 6.09 11.26
C GLN A 78 0.11 5.05 10.14
N MET A 79 0.58 5.41 8.94
CA MET A 79 0.65 4.48 7.81
C MET A 79 1.62 3.33 8.09
N LEU A 80 2.80 3.61 8.65
CA LEU A 80 3.77 2.58 9.05
C LEU A 80 3.17 1.61 10.09
N GLU A 81 2.49 2.15 11.10
CA GLU A 81 1.81 1.35 12.13
C GLU A 81 0.70 0.46 11.53
N LEU A 82 -0.07 0.98 10.56
CA LEU A 82 -1.10 0.20 9.87
C LEU A 82 -0.50 -0.91 9.01
N VAL A 83 0.54 -0.60 8.24
CA VAL A 83 1.25 -1.60 7.44
C VAL A 83 1.80 -2.71 8.33
N GLN A 84 2.40 -2.36 9.46
CA GLN A 84 2.97 -3.33 10.38
C GLN A 84 1.89 -4.19 11.05
N SER A 85 0.83 -3.57 11.56
CA SER A 85 -0.22 -4.26 12.33
C SER A 85 -1.21 -5.04 11.47
N GLN A 86 -1.64 -4.47 10.33
CA GLN A 86 -2.70 -5.03 9.47
C GLN A 86 -2.15 -5.90 8.34
N TYR A 87 -1.16 -5.37 7.60
CA TYR A 87 -0.64 -6.05 6.40
C TYR A 87 0.41 -7.10 6.74
N LEU A 88 1.53 -6.70 7.35
CA LEU A 88 2.68 -7.58 7.55
C LEU A 88 2.38 -8.77 8.47
N THR A 89 1.51 -8.59 9.48
CA THR A 89 1.05 -9.67 10.35
C THR A 89 0.44 -10.82 9.55
N ARG A 90 -0.46 -10.52 8.61
CA ARG A 90 -1.18 -11.52 7.80
C ARG A 90 -0.35 -12.02 6.62
N SER A 91 0.39 -11.11 5.97
CA SER A 91 1.28 -11.46 4.86
C SER A 91 2.30 -12.52 5.28
N ARG A 92 2.90 -12.39 6.48
CA ARG A 92 3.81 -13.39 7.08
C ARG A 92 3.16 -14.73 7.38
N GLN A 93 1.83 -14.79 7.50
CA GLN A 93 1.05 -16.02 7.69
C GLN A 93 0.63 -16.64 6.34
N GLY A 94 1.09 -16.09 5.21
CA GLY A 94 0.75 -16.58 3.87
C GLY A 94 -0.53 -15.98 3.27
N ASP A 95 -1.11 -14.95 3.90
CA ASP A 95 -2.31 -14.25 3.39
C ASP A 95 -2.04 -12.76 3.08
N PRO A 96 -1.25 -12.46 2.03
CA PRO A 96 -0.97 -11.07 1.64
C PRO A 96 -2.23 -10.36 1.13
N ALA A 97 -3.16 -11.06 0.49
CA ALA A 97 -4.37 -10.45 -0.06
C ALA A 97 -5.37 -10.05 1.04
N GLY A 98 -5.55 -10.89 2.06
CA GLY A 98 -6.31 -10.53 3.27
C GLY A 98 -5.60 -9.47 4.11
N GLY A 99 -4.26 -9.47 4.13
CA GLY A 99 -3.46 -8.37 4.67
C GLY A 99 -3.75 -7.03 4.01
N LEU A 100 -3.78 -6.99 2.67
CA LEU A 100 -4.11 -5.77 1.92
C LEU A 100 -5.54 -5.30 2.22
N ALA A 101 -6.50 -6.22 2.26
CA ALA A 101 -7.89 -5.89 2.57
C ALA A 101 -8.02 -5.26 3.97
N ALA A 102 -7.36 -5.84 4.97
CA ALA A 102 -7.34 -5.31 6.33
C ALA A 102 -6.68 -3.92 6.40
N LEU A 103 -5.56 -3.73 5.68
CA LEU A 103 -4.88 -2.45 5.57
C LEU A 103 -5.80 -1.37 4.97
N ILE A 104 -6.39 -1.63 3.81
CA ILE A 104 -7.28 -0.67 3.11
C ILE A 104 -8.48 -0.31 3.97
N ASN A 105 -9.11 -1.29 4.63
CA ASN A 105 -10.24 -1.02 5.52
C ASN A 105 -9.83 -0.12 6.69
N ALA A 106 -8.70 -0.40 7.33
CA ALA A 106 -8.22 0.41 8.45
C ALA A 106 -7.82 1.83 8.02
N ILE A 107 -7.23 1.99 6.83
CA ILE A 107 -6.95 3.31 6.22
C ILE A 107 -8.26 4.06 5.99
N ASN A 108 -9.24 3.43 5.34
CA ASN A 108 -10.55 4.02 5.06
C ASN A 108 -11.29 4.43 6.34
N GLU A 109 -11.24 3.61 7.39
CA GLU A 109 -11.86 3.93 8.68
C GLU A 109 -11.25 5.17 9.33
N ARG A 110 -9.92 5.34 9.25
CA ARG A 110 -9.23 6.52 9.79
C ARG A 110 -9.40 7.76 8.93
N ALA A 111 -9.57 7.58 7.62
CA ALA A 111 -9.68 8.68 6.67
C ALA A 111 -11.09 9.27 6.54
N LYS A 112 -12.11 8.67 7.15
CA LYS A 112 -13.47 9.24 7.24
C LYS A 112 -13.44 10.57 7.98
#